data_AF-A0A7C7GC99-F1
#
_entry.id   AF-A0A7C7GC99-F1
#
_cell.length_a   1.000
_cell.length_b   1.000
_cell.length_c   1.000
_cell.angle_alpha   90.00
_cell.angle_beta   90.00
_cell.angle_gamma   90.00
#
_symmetry.space_group_name_H-M   'P 1'
#
loop_
_entity.id
_entity.type
_entity.pdbx_description
1 polymer ?
#
loop_
_entity_poly.entity_id
_entity_poly.type
_entity_poly.pdbx_seq_one_letter_code
_entity_poly.pdbx_strand_id
1 'polypeptide(L)'
;YRKFMRATGHRETSYWGHSAYNQPNQPVTGVDWYDAMAYAKWAGKRLPTEAEWEYAARGGLAGKRYPWGDDITHDDANWGNTVSGKDKWNSSSPVGSFEPNGYGLYDMAGNVWEWCLDKYDSGYYNKSSAVNPLSGHASIEELISDYEGDSSNRVLRGGNWNNVSNYQRVAYRDNYPPDDRYDYWGFRCVSGSVATDSFTALPDNVTQPVAETPVVNTIIPDPNLRTALEKALGKNEGDAITNAELATLTELHAANSGIVDLTGLEHCTDLANLYLWKNQISDISALANLAGLTTLFLEGNEISDITAVANLTNLTNLNLDSNKVSDISPLANLTGLIDLNLRYIQLTDLSGLANLTGLTKLNLLYTQLTDLSGLANLTGLTKLSLNGNQINDISA
;
A
#
# COMPACT_ATOMS: atom_id res chain seq x y z
N TYR A 1 -10.43 2.61 -4.03
CA TYR A 1 -10.52 1.42 -4.91
C TYR A 1 -9.94 0.14 -4.32
N ARG A 2 -8.68 0.12 -3.83
CA ARG A 2 -8.04 -1.10 -3.26
C ARG A 2 -8.90 -1.86 -2.23
N LYS A 3 -9.61 -1.15 -1.34
CA LYS A 3 -10.54 -1.73 -0.36
C LYS A 3 -11.74 -2.46 -0.99
N PHE A 4 -12.26 -1.93 -2.10
CA PHE A 4 -13.39 -2.50 -2.83
C PHE A 4 -13.01 -3.83 -3.47
N MET A 5 -11.93 -3.86 -4.26
CA MET A 5 -11.44 -5.09 -4.90
C MET A 5 -11.21 -6.21 -3.87
N ARG A 6 -10.62 -5.85 -2.73
CA ARG A 6 -10.40 -6.78 -1.61
C ARG A 6 -11.71 -7.30 -1.00
N ALA A 7 -12.73 -6.46 -0.88
CA ALA A 7 -13.98 -6.82 -0.22
C ALA A 7 -14.95 -7.60 -1.12
N THR A 8 -14.85 -7.46 -2.44
CA THR A 8 -15.80 -8.03 -3.40
C THR A 8 -15.17 -9.07 -4.33
N GLY A 9 -13.85 -9.21 -4.34
CA GLY A 9 -13.13 -9.98 -5.36
C GLY A 9 -13.16 -9.30 -6.74
N HIS A 10 -13.53 -8.02 -6.80
CA HIS A 10 -13.59 -7.29 -8.06
C HIS A 10 -12.20 -7.16 -8.68
N ARG A 11 -12.12 -7.36 -9.99
CA ARG A 11 -10.88 -7.36 -10.76
C ARG A 11 -10.07 -6.07 -10.64
N GLU A 12 -8.77 -6.21 -10.89
CA GLU A 12 -7.87 -5.06 -11.01
C GLU A 12 -8.22 -4.17 -12.20
N THR A 13 -7.87 -2.89 -12.06
CA THR A 13 -7.90 -1.92 -13.16
C THR A 13 -6.77 -2.22 -14.15
N SER A 14 -6.89 -1.80 -15.41
CA SER A 14 -5.91 -2.11 -16.46
C SER A 14 -4.46 -1.66 -16.16
N TYR A 15 -4.26 -0.70 -15.26
CA TYR A 15 -2.95 -0.11 -14.95
C TYR A 15 -2.54 -0.28 -13.48
N TRP A 16 -3.14 -1.23 -12.77
CA TRP A 16 -2.96 -1.38 -11.32
C TRP A 16 -1.50 -1.62 -10.88
N GLY A 17 -0.74 -2.36 -11.69
CA GLY A 17 0.69 -2.61 -11.46
C GLY A 17 1.62 -1.49 -11.94
N HIS A 18 1.12 -0.46 -12.62
CA HIS A 18 1.95 0.58 -13.23
C HIS A 18 2.20 1.74 -12.25
N SER A 19 3.47 1.99 -11.92
CA SER A 19 3.89 2.95 -10.88
C SER A 19 3.37 4.38 -11.08
N ALA A 20 3.08 4.78 -12.32
CA ALA A 20 2.55 6.11 -12.63
C ALA A 20 1.06 6.31 -12.27
N TYR A 21 0.31 5.24 -12.01
CA TYR A 21 -1.16 5.25 -11.85
C TYR A 21 -1.64 4.51 -10.59
N ASN A 22 -0.73 4.05 -9.73
CA ASN A 22 -1.05 3.20 -8.58
C ASN A 22 -0.59 3.78 -7.23
N GLN A 23 -0.23 5.07 -7.21
CA GLN A 23 0.21 5.74 -5.99
C GLN A 23 -0.97 5.96 -5.02
N PRO A 24 -0.76 5.93 -3.69
CA PRO A 24 -1.84 5.93 -2.69
C PRO A 24 -2.82 7.12 -2.76
N ASN A 25 -2.34 8.29 -3.17
CA ASN A 25 -3.12 9.53 -3.21
C ASN A 25 -3.54 9.93 -4.62
N GLN A 26 -3.25 9.14 -5.66
CA GLN A 26 -3.74 9.40 -7.01
C GLN A 26 -5.20 8.96 -7.16
N PRO A 27 -5.96 9.57 -8.08
CA PRO A 27 -7.24 9.02 -8.48
C PRO A 27 -7.05 7.60 -9.02
N VAL A 28 -8.02 6.72 -8.78
CA VAL A 28 -8.03 5.42 -9.46
C VAL A 28 -8.27 5.66 -10.96
N THR A 29 -7.46 5.02 -11.80
CA THR A 29 -7.63 5.03 -13.25
C THR A 29 -7.65 3.62 -13.84
N GLY A 30 -7.91 3.48 -15.14
CA GLY A 30 -8.00 2.16 -15.78
C GLY A 30 -9.26 1.38 -15.43
N VAL A 31 -10.27 2.07 -14.92
CA VAL A 31 -11.59 1.53 -14.59
C VAL A 31 -12.54 1.77 -15.75
N ASP A 32 -13.36 0.76 -16.04
CA ASP A 32 -14.52 0.96 -16.90
C ASP A 32 -15.73 1.46 -16.08
N TRP A 33 -16.86 1.66 -16.74
CA TRP A 33 -18.04 2.18 -16.06
C TRP A 33 -18.64 1.15 -15.09
N TYR A 34 -18.57 -0.14 -15.41
CA TYR A 34 -19.06 -1.22 -14.55
C TYR A 34 -18.26 -1.34 -13.25
N ASP A 35 -16.94 -1.20 -13.34
CA ASP A 35 -16.02 -1.09 -12.22
C ASP A 35 -16.40 0.07 -11.28
N ALA A 36 -16.66 1.24 -11.86
CA ALA A 36 -17.06 2.44 -11.14
C ALA A 36 -18.42 2.27 -10.44
N MET A 37 -19.39 1.65 -11.12
CA MET A 37 -20.72 1.32 -10.58
C MET A 37 -20.65 0.30 -9.44
N ALA A 38 -19.90 -0.78 -9.63
CA ALA A 38 -19.70 -1.82 -8.63
C ALA A 38 -19.00 -1.25 -7.38
N TYR A 39 -17.98 -0.40 -7.56
CA TYR A 39 -17.35 0.31 -6.45
C TYR A 39 -18.34 1.20 -5.72
N ALA A 40 -19.12 2.01 -6.45
CA ALA A 40 -20.05 2.94 -5.85
C ALA A 40 -21.12 2.21 -5.03
N LYS A 41 -21.71 1.14 -5.60
CA LYS A 41 -22.68 0.27 -4.93
C LYS A 41 -22.10 -0.35 -3.66
N TRP A 42 -20.90 -0.92 -3.74
CA TRP A 42 -20.20 -1.48 -2.58
C TRP A 42 -19.94 -0.44 -1.48
N ALA A 43 -19.61 0.80 -1.87
CA ALA A 43 -19.37 1.88 -0.92
C ALA A 43 -20.65 2.46 -0.30
N GLY A 44 -21.85 1.94 -0.63
CA GLY A 44 -23.13 2.50 -0.22
C GLY A 44 -23.41 3.87 -0.87
N LYS A 45 -22.91 4.04 -2.09
CA LYS A 45 -22.96 5.29 -2.87
C LYS A 45 -23.45 5.00 -4.29
N ARG A 46 -23.42 6.04 -5.13
CA ARG A 46 -23.60 5.95 -6.58
C ARG A 46 -22.64 6.89 -7.30
N LEU A 47 -22.50 6.73 -8.60
CA LEU A 47 -21.89 7.76 -9.44
C LEU A 47 -22.81 9.01 -9.47
N PRO A 48 -22.27 10.21 -9.70
CA PRO A 48 -23.10 11.39 -9.94
C PRO A 48 -23.88 11.23 -11.25
N THR A 49 -25.06 11.86 -11.33
CA THR A 49 -25.63 12.13 -12.65
C THR A 49 -24.78 13.18 -13.36
N GLU A 50 -24.87 13.23 -14.69
CA GLU A 50 -24.18 14.24 -15.50
C GLU A 50 -24.53 15.67 -15.04
N ALA A 51 -25.79 15.91 -14.72
CA ALA A 51 -26.27 17.19 -14.23
C ALA A 51 -25.73 17.53 -12.83
N GLU A 52 -25.68 16.56 -11.91
CA GLU A 52 -25.10 16.74 -10.58
C GLU A 52 -23.61 17.03 -10.67
N TRP A 53 -22.88 16.30 -11.52
CA TRP A 53 -21.47 16.53 -11.76
C TRP A 53 -21.22 17.95 -12.27
N GLU A 54 -21.97 18.38 -13.30
CA GLU A 54 -21.83 19.71 -13.89
C GLU A 54 -22.14 20.80 -12.85
N TYR A 55 -23.23 20.67 -12.11
CA TYR A 55 -23.62 21.63 -11.08
C TYR A 55 -22.56 21.73 -9.97
N ALA A 56 -22.05 20.58 -9.51
CA ALA A 56 -21.00 20.50 -8.51
C ALA A 56 -19.70 21.15 -9.01
N ALA A 57 -19.32 20.90 -10.26
CA ALA A 57 -18.10 21.44 -10.88
C ALA A 57 -18.13 22.97 -10.97
N ARG A 58 -19.31 23.56 -11.20
CA ARG A 58 -19.47 25.03 -11.24
C ARG A 58 -19.13 25.71 -9.92
N GLY A 59 -19.25 25.04 -8.77
CA GLY A 59 -18.84 25.62 -7.48
C GLY A 59 -19.52 26.96 -7.14
N GLY A 60 -20.76 27.18 -7.61
CA GLY A 60 -21.49 28.45 -7.45
C GLY A 60 -21.29 29.47 -8.58
N LEU A 61 -20.43 29.18 -9.57
CA LEU A 61 -20.16 30.07 -10.70
C LEU A 61 -21.01 29.71 -11.93
N ALA A 62 -22.18 30.34 -12.04
CA ALA A 62 -23.07 30.16 -13.19
C ALA A 62 -22.42 30.63 -14.50
N GLY A 63 -22.53 29.82 -15.56
CA GLY A 63 -22.09 30.17 -16.91
C GLY A 63 -20.57 30.20 -17.16
N LYS A 64 -19.75 29.94 -16.14
CA LYS A 64 -18.28 29.92 -16.27
C LYS A 64 -17.78 28.68 -16.99
N ARG A 65 -16.66 28.84 -17.71
CA ARG A 65 -16.03 27.78 -18.50
C ARG A 65 -15.36 26.71 -17.63
N TYR A 66 -14.75 27.11 -16.52
CA TYR A 66 -13.97 26.27 -15.62
C TYR A 66 -14.48 26.40 -14.16
N PRO A 67 -14.11 25.47 -13.25
CA PRO A 67 -14.53 25.53 -11.85
C PRO A 67 -14.15 26.82 -11.11
N TRP A 68 -13.13 27.54 -11.60
CA TRP A 68 -12.58 28.75 -10.99
C TRP A 68 -12.88 30.04 -11.77
N GLY A 69 -13.56 29.96 -12.92
CA GLY A 69 -13.87 31.14 -13.73
C GLY A 69 -13.88 30.88 -15.23
N ASP A 70 -13.57 31.91 -16.01
CA ASP A 70 -13.54 31.79 -17.48
C ASP A 70 -12.21 31.28 -18.00
N ASP A 71 -11.14 31.31 -17.21
CA ASP A 71 -9.82 30.87 -17.63
C ASP A 71 -9.31 29.73 -16.74
N ILE A 72 -8.37 28.96 -17.28
CA ILE A 72 -7.67 27.90 -16.56
C ILE A 72 -6.17 28.08 -16.80
N THR A 73 -5.41 27.95 -15.73
CA THR A 73 -3.95 27.99 -15.73
C THR A 73 -3.40 26.64 -15.26
N HIS A 74 -2.08 26.48 -15.33
CA HIS A 74 -1.43 25.30 -14.77
C HIS A 74 -1.27 25.34 -13.24
N ASP A 75 -1.79 26.39 -12.57
CA ASP A 75 -1.91 26.44 -11.11
C ASP A 75 -3.28 25.95 -10.61
N ASP A 76 -4.22 25.72 -11.52
CA ASP A 76 -5.61 25.37 -11.21
C ASP A 76 -5.89 23.86 -11.32
N ALA A 77 -5.24 23.17 -12.26
CA ALA A 77 -5.42 21.73 -12.48
C ALA A 77 -4.22 21.12 -13.18
N ASN A 78 -4.15 19.79 -13.17
CA ASN A 78 -3.19 19.02 -13.98
C ASN A 78 -3.78 18.76 -15.37
N TRP A 79 -3.18 19.32 -16.42
CA TRP A 79 -3.66 19.21 -17.81
C TRP A 79 -2.59 19.56 -18.86
N GLY A 80 -2.75 18.99 -20.05
CA GLY A 80 -1.92 19.29 -21.22
C GLY A 80 -0.50 18.70 -21.18
N ASN A 81 -0.19 17.82 -20.22
CA ASN A 81 1.11 17.17 -20.05
C ASN A 81 2.28 18.18 -20.14
N THR A 82 2.17 19.28 -19.39
CA THR A 82 3.19 20.33 -19.34
C THR A 82 3.82 20.39 -17.95
N VAL A 83 5.06 20.89 -17.85
CA VAL A 83 5.78 21.04 -16.58
C VAL A 83 5.84 22.51 -16.12
N SER A 84 4.75 23.25 -16.30
CA SER A 84 4.66 24.66 -15.91
C SER A 84 3.65 24.86 -14.77
N GLY A 85 3.84 25.86 -13.91
CA GLY A 85 2.94 26.07 -12.76
C GLY A 85 3.01 24.96 -11.70
N LYS A 86 1.92 24.75 -10.97
CA LYS A 86 1.77 23.63 -10.01
C LYS A 86 1.58 22.28 -10.70
N ASP A 87 1.20 22.28 -11.97
CA ASP A 87 1.11 21.10 -12.82
C ASP A 87 2.50 20.56 -13.21
N LYS A 88 2.98 19.60 -12.42
CA LYS A 88 4.33 19.03 -12.54
C LYS A 88 4.34 17.53 -12.82
N TRP A 89 3.18 16.95 -13.07
CA TRP A 89 3.04 15.50 -13.21
C TRP A 89 2.85 15.12 -14.68
N ASN A 90 3.66 14.20 -15.16
CA ASN A 90 3.52 13.61 -16.51
C ASN A 90 2.48 12.46 -16.53
N SER A 91 1.66 12.38 -15.49
CA SER A 91 0.53 11.45 -15.28
C SER A 91 -0.44 12.09 -14.28
N SER A 92 -1.37 11.34 -13.71
CA SER A 92 -2.31 11.88 -12.72
C SER A 92 -1.59 12.47 -11.50
N SER A 93 -2.07 13.61 -11.02
CA SER A 93 -1.58 14.23 -9.78
C SER A 93 -2.26 13.59 -8.57
N PRO A 94 -1.64 13.64 -7.38
CA PRO A 94 -2.36 13.35 -6.15
C PRO A 94 -3.64 14.19 -6.05
N VAL A 95 -4.74 13.57 -5.64
CA VAL A 95 -6.04 14.22 -5.40
C VAL A 95 -5.84 15.34 -4.38
N GLY A 96 -6.42 16.51 -4.66
CA GLY A 96 -6.32 17.69 -3.80
C GLY A 96 -5.00 18.46 -3.93
N SER A 97 -4.22 18.23 -4.99
CA SER A 97 -3.00 19.01 -5.26
C SER A 97 -3.27 20.47 -5.68
N PHE A 98 -4.50 20.78 -6.08
CA PHE A 98 -4.93 22.09 -6.54
C PHE A 98 -6.06 22.64 -5.65
N GLU A 99 -6.32 23.95 -5.74
CA GLU A 99 -7.35 24.60 -4.92
C GLU A 99 -8.76 24.05 -5.23
N PRO A 100 -9.61 23.85 -4.22
CA PRO A 100 -10.97 23.42 -4.45
C PRO A 100 -11.80 24.52 -5.13
N ASN A 101 -12.91 24.15 -5.77
CA ASN A 101 -13.87 25.14 -6.28
C ASN A 101 -14.67 25.80 -5.15
N GLY A 102 -15.61 26.68 -5.48
CA GLY A 102 -16.41 27.42 -4.47
C GLY A 102 -17.31 26.57 -3.55
N TYR A 103 -17.45 25.26 -3.80
CA TYR A 103 -18.12 24.32 -2.89
C TYR A 103 -17.16 23.45 -2.07
N GLY A 104 -15.85 23.68 -2.16
CA GLY A 104 -14.85 22.88 -1.47
C GLY A 104 -14.53 21.55 -2.16
N LEU A 105 -14.89 21.39 -3.44
CA LEU A 105 -14.63 20.17 -4.20
C LEU A 105 -13.32 20.27 -4.98
N TYR A 106 -12.48 19.24 -4.84
CA TYR A 106 -11.19 19.12 -5.51
C TYR A 106 -11.31 18.37 -6.85
N ASP A 107 -10.35 18.63 -7.73
CA ASP A 107 -10.16 17.93 -9.01
C ASP A 107 -11.43 17.92 -9.88
N MET A 108 -12.16 19.03 -9.94
CA MET A 108 -13.37 19.19 -10.77
C MET A 108 -13.07 19.52 -12.24
N ALA A 109 -11.78 19.60 -12.60
CA ALA A 109 -11.27 19.74 -13.96
C ALA A 109 -9.82 19.20 -14.00
N GLY A 110 -9.40 18.68 -15.15
CA GLY A 110 -8.08 18.05 -15.29
C GLY A 110 -7.94 16.76 -14.50
N ASN A 111 -6.70 16.32 -14.31
CA ASN A 111 -6.32 15.08 -13.63
C ASN A 111 -6.89 13.84 -14.33
N VAL A 112 -8.16 13.47 -14.15
CA VAL A 112 -8.79 12.30 -14.79
C VAL A 112 -10.21 12.59 -15.24
N TRP A 113 -10.64 11.95 -16.33
CA TRP A 113 -12.05 11.94 -16.69
C TRP A 113 -12.84 11.13 -15.68
N GLU A 114 -14.09 11.51 -15.42
CA GLU A 114 -14.93 10.82 -14.46
C GLU A 114 -16.22 10.30 -15.06
N TRP A 115 -16.45 8.99 -14.90
CA TRP A 115 -17.68 8.33 -15.29
C TRP A 115 -18.89 8.90 -14.54
N CYS A 116 -19.95 9.23 -15.29
CA CYS A 116 -21.28 9.61 -14.77
C CYS A 116 -22.28 8.46 -14.95
N LEU A 117 -23.40 8.50 -14.24
CA LEU A 117 -24.50 7.51 -14.37
C LEU A 117 -25.14 7.51 -15.77
N ASP A 118 -25.31 8.69 -16.33
CA ASP A 118 -26.12 8.95 -17.52
C ASP A 118 -25.66 8.19 -18.77
N LYS A 119 -26.64 7.71 -19.55
CA LYS A 119 -26.41 7.38 -20.96
C LYS A 119 -26.09 8.64 -21.72
N TYR A 120 -25.09 8.56 -22.60
CA TYR A 120 -24.83 9.66 -23.50
C TYR A 120 -25.99 9.85 -24.48
N ASP A 121 -26.44 11.09 -24.59
CA ASP A 121 -27.48 11.52 -25.52
C ASP A 121 -27.09 12.88 -26.08
N SER A 122 -26.81 12.96 -27.37
CA SER A 122 -26.37 14.20 -28.02
C SER A 122 -27.42 15.32 -27.96
N GLY A 123 -28.70 14.98 -27.78
CA GLY A 123 -29.79 15.93 -27.63
C GLY A 123 -30.14 16.26 -26.18
N TYR A 124 -29.44 15.69 -25.19
CA TYR A 124 -29.78 15.75 -23.76
C TYR A 124 -30.23 17.15 -23.32
N TYR A 125 -29.36 18.15 -23.42
CA TYR A 125 -29.65 19.52 -22.94
C TYR A 125 -30.72 20.26 -23.75
N ASN A 126 -30.99 19.85 -24.98
CA ASN A 126 -32.02 20.50 -25.82
C ASN A 126 -33.43 20.01 -25.47
N LYS A 127 -33.55 18.83 -24.84
CA LYS A 127 -34.84 18.17 -24.59
C LYS A 127 -35.10 17.81 -23.13
N SER A 128 -34.09 17.93 -22.27
CA SER A 128 -34.19 17.55 -20.86
C SER A 128 -34.92 18.61 -20.03
N SER A 129 -35.43 18.18 -18.88
CA SER A 129 -35.96 19.09 -17.86
C SER A 129 -34.88 20.04 -17.37
N ALA A 130 -35.26 21.28 -17.04
CA ALA A 130 -34.36 22.22 -16.38
C ALA A 130 -34.02 21.84 -14.92
N VAL A 131 -34.76 20.89 -14.34
CA VAL A 131 -34.61 20.44 -12.94
C VAL A 131 -34.23 18.97 -12.91
N ASN A 132 -33.06 18.67 -12.34
CA ASN A 132 -32.50 17.32 -12.13
C ASN A 132 -32.69 16.36 -13.32
N PRO A 133 -32.23 16.72 -14.53
CA PRO A 133 -32.38 15.84 -15.68
C PRO A 133 -31.55 14.56 -15.52
N LEU A 134 -32.06 13.46 -16.07
CA LEU A 134 -31.40 12.15 -16.13
C LEU A 134 -31.58 11.58 -17.54
N SER A 135 -30.50 11.11 -18.14
CA SER A 135 -30.51 10.53 -19.49
C SER A 135 -30.60 9.02 -19.45
N GLY A 136 -31.53 8.47 -20.23
CA GLY A 136 -31.53 7.06 -20.61
C GLY A 136 -32.26 6.07 -19.68
N HIS A 137 -32.85 6.55 -18.57
CA HIS A 137 -33.58 5.75 -17.58
C HIS A 137 -34.72 6.57 -16.94
N ALA A 138 -35.73 5.89 -16.37
CA ALA A 138 -36.87 6.57 -15.74
C ALA A 138 -36.56 7.07 -14.33
N SER A 139 -35.59 6.46 -13.63
CA SER A 139 -35.08 6.91 -12.34
C SER A 139 -33.64 6.47 -12.08
N ILE A 140 -33.03 7.03 -11.02
CA ILE A 140 -31.68 6.62 -10.59
C ILE A 140 -31.71 5.18 -10.08
N GLU A 141 -32.78 4.78 -9.38
CA GLU A 141 -32.96 3.46 -8.80
C GLU A 141 -32.94 2.36 -9.87
N GLU A 142 -33.64 2.60 -10.99
CA GLU A 142 -33.64 1.69 -12.13
C GLU A 142 -32.22 1.54 -12.73
N LEU A 143 -31.48 2.65 -12.81
CA LEU A 143 -30.13 2.66 -13.35
C LEU A 143 -29.16 1.85 -12.49
N ILE A 144 -29.28 1.89 -11.16
CA ILE A 144 -28.36 1.21 -10.24
C ILE A 144 -28.73 -0.25 -9.95
N SER A 145 -29.98 -0.67 -10.16
CA SER A 145 -30.45 -2.02 -9.80
C SER A 145 -30.04 -3.10 -10.80
N ASP A 146 -29.96 -2.78 -12.10
CA ASP A 146 -29.71 -3.75 -13.17
C ASP A 146 -28.89 -3.11 -14.31
N TYR A 147 -27.62 -2.81 -14.03
CA TYR A 147 -26.76 -2.10 -14.97
C TYR A 147 -25.84 -2.99 -15.80
N GLU A 148 -25.63 -4.25 -15.42
CA GLU A 148 -24.58 -5.13 -15.98
C GLU A 148 -24.86 -5.54 -17.45
N GLY A 149 -26.09 -5.38 -17.94
CA GLY A 149 -26.48 -5.69 -19.31
C GLY A 149 -26.50 -4.51 -20.29
N ASP A 150 -26.21 -3.29 -19.83
CA ASP A 150 -26.44 -2.08 -20.62
C ASP A 150 -25.16 -1.52 -21.26
N SER A 151 -24.99 -1.83 -22.55
CA SER A 151 -23.83 -1.46 -23.36
C SER A 151 -23.90 -0.06 -23.98
N SER A 152 -24.90 0.76 -23.61
CA SER A 152 -25.02 2.13 -24.13
C SER A 152 -23.83 2.99 -23.71
N ASN A 153 -23.33 3.84 -24.60
CA ASN A 153 -22.25 4.78 -24.28
C ASN A 153 -22.59 5.61 -23.03
N ARG A 154 -21.60 5.81 -22.17
CA ARG A 154 -21.72 6.54 -20.91
C ARG A 154 -21.00 7.87 -20.98
N VAL A 155 -21.44 8.80 -20.15
CA VAL A 155 -20.89 10.16 -20.11
C VAL A 155 -19.63 10.22 -19.26
N LEU A 156 -18.59 10.87 -19.78
CA LEU A 156 -17.39 11.27 -19.06
C LEU A 156 -17.33 12.79 -18.93
N ARG A 157 -16.91 13.28 -17.76
CA ARG A 157 -16.76 14.71 -17.44
C ARG A 157 -15.41 15.03 -16.80
N GLY A 158 -14.98 16.29 -16.85
CA GLY A 158 -13.80 16.79 -16.13
C GLY A 158 -12.52 16.95 -16.92
N GLY A 159 -12.35 16.23 -18.04
CA GLY A 159 -11.09 16.23 -18.78
C GLY A 159 -9.98 15.45 -18.07
N ASN A 160 -8.72 15.53 -18.54
CA ASN A 160 -7.62 14.75 -17.93
C ASN A 160 -6.25 15.45 -18.05
N TRP A 161 -5.24 14.89 -17.38
CA TRP A 161 -3.86 15.38 -17.32
C TRP A 161 -3.16 15.53 -18.69
N ASN A 162 -3.58 14.78 -19.73
CA ASN A 162 -2.96 14.81 -21.06
C ASN A 162 -3.70 15.72 -22.06
N ASN A 163 -4.93 16.14 -21.75
CA ASN A 163 -5.76 16.93 -22.66
C ASN A 163 -5.51 18.44 -22.53
N VAL A 164 -5.63 19.17 -23.64
CA VAL A 164 -5.57 20.64 -23.66
C VAL A 164 -6.77 21.28 -22.96
N SER A 165 -6.66 22.57 -22.61
CA SER A 165 -7.64 23.35 -21.82
C SER A 165 -9.09 23.29 -22.31
N ASN A 166 -9.33 23.09 -23.62
CA ASN A 166 -10.67 22.99 -24.18
C ASN A 166 -11.48 21.81 -23.64
N TYR A 167 -10.82 20.71 -23.26
CA TYR A 167 -11.46 19.51 -22.73
C TYR A 167 -11.75 19.60 -21.22
N GLN A 168 -11.13 20.57 -20.54
CA GLN A 168 -11.26 20.78 -19.09
C GLN A 168 -12.46 21.65 -18.73
N ARG A 169 -13.27 22.06 -19.72
CA ARG A 169 -14.42 22.93 -19.49
C ARG A 169 -15.52 22.15 -18.75
N VAL A 170 -16.17 22.81 -17.79
CA VAL A 170 -17.28 22.25 -17.01
C VAL A 170 -18.39 21.69 -17.90
N ALA A 171 -18.71 22.40 -19.00
CA ALA A 171 -19.74 22.01 -19.95
C ALA A 171 -19.27 20.98 -21.00
N TYR A 172 -17.97 20.65 -21.06
CA TYR A 172 -17.50 19.61 -21.98
C TYR A 172 -17.94 18.24 -21.46
N ARG A 173 -18.40 17.41 -22.37
CA ARG A 173 -18.78 16.02 -22.13
C ARG A 173 -18.17 15.14 -23.20
N ASP A 174 -17.71 13.97 -22.81
CA ASP A 174 -17.29 12.94 -23.74
C ASP A 174 -18.16 11.68 -23.57
N ASN A 175 -18.02 10.75 -24.51
CA ASN A 175 -18.80 9.51 -24.49
C ASN A 175 -18.02 8.34 -25.03
N TYR A 176 -18.07 7.24 -24.28
CA TYR A 176 -17.38 6.01 -24.63
C TYR A 176 -18.22 4.79 -24.22
N PRO A 177 -17.98 3.62 -24.86
CA PRO A 177 -18.51 2.35 -24.41
C PRO A 177 -18.25 2.09 -22.92
N PRO A 178 -19.19 1.48 -22.17
CA PRO A 178 -19.09 1.31 -20.73
C PRO A 178 -18.03 0.29 -20.28
N ASP A 179 -17.45 -0.50 -21.18
CA ASP A 179 -16.40 -1.50 -20.95
C ASP A 179 -14.99 -1.02 -21.35
N ASP A 180 -14.86 0.17 -21.97
CA ASP A 180 -13.57 0.75 -22.33
C ASP A 180 -12.80 1.23 -21.08
N ARG A 181 -11.46 1.16 -21.15
CA ARG A 181 -10.55 1.46 -20.03
C ARG A 181 -9.32 2.22 -20.49
N TYR A 182 -9.02 3.34 -19.82
CA TYR A 182 -7.80 4.11 -20.06
C TYR A 182 -7.18 4.60 -18.75
N ASP A 183 -5.88 4.88 -18.80
CA ASP A 183 -5.00 5.29 -17.70
C ASP A 183 -5.32 6.68 -17.13
N TYR A 184 -6.25 7.40 -17.77
CA TYR A 184 -6.75 8.70 -17.36
C TYR A 184 -8.28 8.75 -17.20
N TRP A 185 -8.93 7.59 -17.09
CA TRP A 185 -10.36 7.48 -16.77
C TRP A 185 -10.55 6.91 -15.37
N GLY A 186 -11.24 7.67 -14.53
CA GLY A 186 -11.58 7.35 -13.16
C GLY A 186 -13.05 7.65 -12.88
N PHE A 187 -13.36 7.91 -11.61
CA PHE A 187 -14.72 8.27 -11.19
C PHE A 187 -14.71 8.91 -9.80
N ARG A 188 -15.83 9.54 -9.44
CA ARG A 188 -16.17 9.91 -8.07
C ARG A 188 -17.54 9.38 -7.68
N CYS A 189 -17.81 9.37 -6.38
CA CYS A 189 -19.09 8.91 -5.84
C CYS A 189 -19.80 10.02 -5.07
N VAL A 190 -21.12 10.02 -5.14
CA VAL A 190 -22.01 10.89 -4.37
C VAL A 190 -22.89 10.08 -3.42
N SER A 191 -23.37 10.72 -2.36
CA SER A 191 -24.38 10.15 -1.48
C SER A 191 -25.73 10.07 -2.20
N GLY A 192 -26.38 8.91 -2.20
CA GLY A 192 -27.69 8.76 -2.84
C GLY A 192 -28.26 7.35 -2.67
N SER A 193 -29.56 7.30 -2.39
CA SER A 193 -30.36 6.19 -1.85
C SER A 193 -30.33 4.90 -2.67
N VAL A 194 -29.78 3.84 -2.07
CA VAL A 194 -30.28 2.47 -2.29
C VAL A 194 -31.17 2.19 -1.08
N ALA A 195 -32.49 2.18 -1.27
CA ALA A 195 -33.40 1.67 -0.26
C ALA A 195 -33.00 0.22 0.03
N THR A 196 -32.60 -0.03 1.27
CA THR A 196 -32.24 -1.35 1.77
C THR A 196 -33.51 -2.20 1.85
N ASP A 197 -33.73 -3.08 0.88
CA ASP A 197 -34.68 -4.19 1.04
C ASP A 197 -33.94 -5.52 1.16
N SER A 198 -34.12 -6.11 2.34
CA SER A 198 -33.86 -7.52 2.71
C SER A 198 -32.42 -8.05 2.61
N PHE A 199 -31.58 -7.67 3.57
CA PHE A 199 -30.90 -8.74 4.32
C PHE A 199 -31.79 -9.06 5.51
N THR A 200 -32.36 -10.26 5.51
CA THR A 200 -33.07 -10.81 6.66
C THR A 200 -32.18 -10.68 7.90
N ALA A 201 -32.68 -9.96 8.90
CA ALA A 201 -32.12 -10.00 10.24
C ALA A 201 -31.96 -11.48 10.65
N LEU A 202 -30.74 -11.88 10.98
CA LEU A 202 -30.50 -13.18 11.60
C LEU A 202 -31.26 -13.22 12.93
N PRO A 203 -31.88 -14.36 13.29
CA PRO A 203 -32.72 -14.44 14.47
C PRO A 203 -31.88 -14.26 15.74
N ASP A 204 -32.37 -13.39 16.62
CA ASP A 204 -31.87 -13.23 17.97
C ASP A 204 -31.94 -14.57 18.72
N ASN A 205 -30.77 -14.98 19.21
CA ASN A 205 -30.55 -15.83 20.37
C ASN A 205 -30.52 -17.36 20.16
N VAL A 206 -29.33 -17.87 19.78
CA VAL A 206 -28.76 -19.10 20.37
C VAL A 206 -27.25 -18.90 20.61
N THR A 207 -26.90 -18.71 21.89
CA THR A 207 -25.64 -19.03 22.60
C THR A 207 -24.34 -18.26 22.34
N GLN A 208 -24.01 -17.43 23.35
CA GLN A 208 -22.70 -17.03 23.89
C GLN A 208 -21.82 -16.09 23.03
N PRO A 209 -21.25 -15.03 23.65
CA PRO A 209 -20.48 -14.03 22.94
C PRO A 209 -19.09 -14.58 22.63
N VAL A 210 -18.81 -14.85 21.35
CA VAL A 210 -17.43 -14.76 20.88
C VAL A 210 -17.30 -13.35 20.36
N ALA A 211 -16.56 -12.50 21.07
CA ALA A 211 -16.22 -11.18 20.60
C ALA A 211 -15.59 -11.33 19.22
N GLU A 212 -16.29 -10.93 18.14
CA GLU A 212 -15.65 -10.78 16.84
C GLU A 212 -14.65 -9.64 16.97
N THR A 213 -13.39 -10.02 17.14
CA THR A 213 -12.29 -9.07 17.12
C THR A 213 -12.31 -8.33 15.79
N PRO A 214 -12.19 -6.99 15.79
CA PRO A 214 -12.19 -6.21 14.57
C PRO A 214 -11.06 -6.71 13.66
N VAL A 215 -11.38 -7.08 12.43
CA VAL A 215 -10.39 -7.51 11.44
C VAL A 215 -9.59 -6.29 11.01
N VAL A 216 -8.45 -6.07 11.67
CA VAL A 216 -7.49 -5.03 11.28
C VAL A 216 -6.65 -5.58 10.14
N ASN A 217 -6.79 -4.99 8.95
CA ASN A 217 -5.88 -5.25 7.83
C ASN A 217 -4.55 -4.54 8.11
N THR A 218 -3.47 -5.30 8.08
CA THR A 218 -2.11 -4.78 8.28
C THR A 218 -1.63 -4.05 7.02
N ILE A 219 -0.86 -3.00 7.26
CA ILE A 219 -0.20 -2.22 6.21
C ILE A 219 1.16 -2.88 5.99
N ILE A 220 1.36 -3.44 4.80
CA ILE A 220 2.68 -3.90 4.32
C ILE A 220 3.04 -2.96 3.16
N PRO A 221 3.78 -1.87 3.42
CA PRO A 221 4.04 -0.82 2.44
C PRO A 221 5.08 -1.25 1.41
N ASP A 222 6.03 -2.12 1.79
CA ASP A 222 7.04 -2.66 0.89
C ASP A 222 6.41 -3.74 -0.02
N PRO A 223 6.39 -3.53 -1.35
CA PRO A 223 5.76 -4.47 -2.27
C PRO A 223 6.51 -5.81 -2.33
N ASN A 224 7.83 -5.82 -2.16
CA ASN A 224 8.63 -7.04 -2.23
C ASN A 224 8.41 -7.91 -0.98
N LEU A 225 8.33 -7.28 0.19
CA LEU A 225 7.95 -7.94 1.43
C LEU A 225 6.52 -8.49 1.33
N ARG A 226 5.60 -7.68 0.79
CA ARG A 226 4.22 -8.11 0.59
C ARG A 226 4.15 -9.33 -0.32
N THR A 227 4.83 -9.33 -1.46
CA THR A 227 4.90 -10.49 -2.37
C THR A 227 5.47 -11.72 -1.67
N ALA A 228 6.50 -11.56 -0.83
CA ALA A 228 7.07 -12.68 -0.08
C ALA A 228 6.07 -13.26 0.93
N LEU A 229 5.33 -12.41 1.63
CA LEU A 229 4.28 -12.80 2.58
C LEU A 229 3.09 -13.46 1.87
N GLU A 230 2.66 -12.94 0.73
CA GLU A 230 1.59 -13.53 -0.09
C GLU A 230 2.00 -14.95 -0.52
N LYS A 231 3.21 -15.11 -1.05
CA LYS A 231 3.75 -16.42 -1.41
C LYS A 231 3.84 -17.37 -0.22
N ALA A 232 4.32 -16.90 0.94
CA ALA A 232 4.44 -17.72 2.14
C ALA A 232 3.08 -18.21 2.66
N LEU A 233 2.04 -17.41 2.50
CA LEU A 233 0.66 -17.74 2.85
C LEU A 233 -0.06 -18.57 1.78
N GLY A 234 0.61 -18.93 0.68
CA GLY A 234 0.00 -19.65 -0.45
C GLY A 234 -1.03 -18.82 -1.21
N LYS A 235 -0.89 -17.50 -1.15
CA LYS A 235 -1.80 -16.53 -1.76
C LYS A 235 -1.28 -16.09 -3.13
N ASN A 236 -2.20 -15.64 -3.98
CA ASN A 236 -1.84 -15.02 -5.23
C ASN A 236 -1.30 -13.60 -4.99
N GLU A 237 -0.49 -13.11 -5.93
CA GLU A 237 -0.01 -11.73 -5.91
C GLU A 237 -1.21 -10.77 -5.83
N GLY A 238 -1.18 -9.83 -4.89
CA GLY A 238 -2.25 -8.86 -4.73
C GLY A 238 -3.32 -9.24 -3.69
N ASP A 239 -3.40 -10.50 -3.28
CA ASP A 239 -4.39 -10.98 -2.31
C ASP A 239 -4.30 -10.21 -0.97
N ALA A 240 -5.45 -10.03 -0.32
CA ALA A 240 -5.48 -9.40 1.00
C ALA A 240 -4.79 -10.30 2.03
N ILE A 241 -3.83 -9.76 2.76
CA ILE A 241 -3.22 -10.43 3.91
C ILE A 241 -3.81 -9.82 5.18
N THR A 242 -4.33 -10.67 6.08
CA THR A 242 -4.85 -10.26 7.38
C THR A 242 -3.81 -10.46 8.49
N ASN A 243 -3.98 -9.75 9.62
CA ASN A 243 -3.18 -10.00 10.83
C ASN A 243 -3.26 -11.46 11.30
N ALA A 244 -4.46 -12.07 11.22
CA ALA A 244 -4.64 -13.45 11.62
C ALA A 244 -3.86 -14.43 10.74
N GLU A 245 -3.82 -14.19 9.42
CA GLU A 245 -3.01 -14.99 8.49
C GLU A 245 -1.51 -14.81 8.75
N LEU A 246 -1.03 -13.56 8.91
CA LEU A 246 0.37 -13.30 9.25
C LEU A 246 0.77 -14.00 10.55
N ALA A 247 -0.10 -13.97 11.56
CA ALA A 247 0.15 -14.62 12.83
C ALA A 247 0.34 -16.14 12.68
N THR A 248 -0.15 -16.79 11.61
CA THR A 248 0.08 -18.23 11.37
C THR A 248 1.42 -18.57 10.74
N LEU A 249 2.17 -17.58 10.22
CA LEU A 249 3.45 -17.84 9.57
C LEU A 249 4.50 -18.21 10.61
N THR A 250 5.04 -19.43 10.49
CA THR A 250 6.15 -19.91 11.30
C THR A 250 7.51 -19.73 10.61
N GLU A 251 7.51 -19.53 9.30
CA GLU A 251 8.71 -19.35 8.49
C GLU A 251 8.48 -18.39 7.31
N LEU A 252 9.46 -17.54 7.03
CA LEU A 252 9.45 -16.64 5.87
C LEU A 252 10.82 -16.58 5.18
N HIS A 253 10.82 -16.90 3.89
CA HIS A 253 11.98 -16.80 2.99
C HIS A 253 11.79 -15.66 2.00
N ALA A 254 12.54 -14.57 2.18
CA ALA A 254 12.46 -13.38 1.32
C ALA A 254 13.83 -12.76 1.03
N ALA A 255 14.86 -13.62 0.91
CA ALA A 255 16.20 -13.20 0.55
C ALA A 255 16.27 -12.64 -0.88
N ASN A 256 17.19 -11.70 -1.13
CA ASN A 256 17.48 -11.15 -2.46
C ASN A 256 16.22 -10.68 -3.22
N SER A 257 15.31 -10.05 -2.50
CA SER A 257 14.00 -9.63 -3.01
C SER A 257 13.88 -8.11 -3.18
N GLY A 258 14.90 -7.34 -2.80
CA GLY A 258 14.88 -5.88 -2.86
C GLY A 258 13.99 -5.24 -1.78
N ILE A 259 13.85 -5.90 -0.64
CA ILE A 259 13.07 -5.41 0.51
C ILE A 259 13.83 -4.26 1.18
N VAL A 260 13.12 -3.18 1.51
CA VAL A 260 13.65 -2.01 2.20
C VAL A 260 12.94 -1.80 3.54
N ASP A 261 11.63 -2.02 3.61
CA ASP A 261 10.79 -1.72 4.77
C ASP A 261 10.13 -3.00 5.30
N LEU A 262 10.30 -3.27 6.61
CA LEU A 262 9.79 -4.45 7.31
C LEU A 262 8.41 -4.26 7.95
N THR A 263 7.81 -3.07 7.81
CA THR A 263 6.47 -2.77 8.36
C THR A 263 5.45 -3.82 7.92
N GLY A 264 4.74 -4.36 8.91
CA GLY A 264 3.79 -5.47 8.78
C GLY A 264 4.32 -6.79 9.33
N LEU A 265 5.64 -6.99 9.45
CA LEU A 265 6.20 -8.20 10.05
C LEU A 265 5.93 -8.31 11.56
N GLU A 266 5.67 -7.20 12.26
CA GLU A 266 5.30 -7.18 13.68
C GLU A 266 4.04 -8.01 14.00
N HIS A 267 3.25 -8.36 12.97
CA HIS A 267 2.07 -9.20 13.08
C HIS A 267 2.32 -10.69 12.86
N CYS A 268 3.53 -11.10 12.46
CA CYS A 268 3.91 -12.50 12.30
C CYS A 268 4.31 -13.13 13.64
N THR A 269 3.37 -13.16 14.60
CA THR A 269 3.70 -13.45 16.00
C THR A 269 4.19 -14.88 16.26
N ASP A 270 3.85 -15.84 15.41
CA ASP A 270 4.29 -17.24 15.54
C ASP A 270 5.56 -17.54 14.71
N LEU A 271 6.19 -16.51 14.14
CA LEU A 271 7.37 -16.65 13.28
C LEU A 271 8.57 -17.16 14.08
N ALA A 272 9.10 -18.31 13.67
CA ALA A 272 10.28 -18.94 14.27
C ALA A 272 11.53 -18.77 13.40
N ASN A 273 11.37 -18.77 12.07
CA ASN A 273 12.49 -18.73 11.12
C ASN A 273 12.32 -17.61 10.08
N LEU A 274 13.26 -16.67 10.03
CA LEU A 274 13.20 -15.52 9.13
C LEU A 274 14.50 -15.37 8.34
N TYR A 275 14.38 -15.41 7.00
CA TYR A 275 15.51 -15.31 6.07
C TYR A 275 15.33 -14.09 5.15
N LEU A 276 16.09 -13.03 5.42
CA LEU A 276 16.01 -11.71 4.77
C LEU A 276 17.34 -11.24 4.18
N TRP A 277 18.27 -12.15 3.93
CA TRP A 277 19.61 -11.82 3.44
C TRP A 277 19.64 -11.22 2.03
N LYS A 278 20.63 -10.38 1.76
CA LYS A 278 20.83 -9.63 0.50
C LYS A 278 19.65 -8.75 0.10
N ASN A 279 19.10 -8.00 1.04
CA ASN A 279 18.10 -6.96 0.77
C ASN A 279 18.71 -5.57 1.03
N GLN A 280 17.88 -4.53 1.18
CA GLN A 280 18.27 -3.14 1.43
C GLN A 280 17.71 -2.64 2.76
N ILE A 281 17.57 -3.55 3.73
CA ILE A 281 16.95 -3.28 5.02
C ILE A 281 17.94 -2.48 5.88
N SER A 282 17.46 -1.41 6.51
CA SER A 282 18.23 -0.63 7.49
C SER A 282 17.52 -0.55 8.85
N ASP A 283 16.19 -0.55 8.85
CA ASP A 283 15.35 -0.54 10.06
C ASP A 283 14.75 -1.93 10.29
N ILE A 284 15.02 -2.51 11.46
CA ILE A 284 14.48 -3.81 11.90
C ILE A 284 13.54 -3.70 13.10
N SER A 285 13.05 -2.51 13.42
CA SER A 285 12.17 -2.25 14.57
C SER A 285 10.88 -3.09 14.56
N ALA A 286 10.37 -3.46 13.38
CA ALA A 286 9.22 -4.36 13.23
C ALA A 286 9.45 -5.75 13.87
N LEU A 287 10.70 -6.17 14.08
CA LEU A 287 11.03 -7.47 14.67
C LEU A 287 10.97 -7.50 16.21
N ALA A 288 10.90 -6.34 16.87
CA ALA A 288 11.19 -6.20 18.30
C ALA A 288 10.33 -7.06 19.24
N ASN A 289 9.12 -7.43 18.80
CA ASN A 289 8.16 -8.20 19.60
C ASN A 289 7.95 -9.64 19.08
N LEU A 290 8.74 -10.10 18.11
CA LEU A 290 8.64 -11.45 17.56
C LEU A 290 9.40 -12.47 18.43
N ALA A 291 9.03 -12.55 19.71
CA ALA A 291 9.74 -13.33 20.72
C ALA A 291 9.82 -14.85 20.42
N GLY A 292 9.03 -15.35 19.47
CA GLY A 292 9.10 -16.73 18.98
C GLY A 292 10.29 -17.04 18.06
N LEU A 293 11.01 -16.02 17.56
CA LEU A 293 12.11 -16.21 16.62
C LEU A 293 13.24 -17.06 17.22
N THR A 294 13.59 -18.13 16.51
CA THR A 294 14.73 -19.02 16.79
C THR A 294 15.87 -18.83 15.79
N THR A 295 15.54 -18.52 14.53
CA THR A 295 16.51 -18.31 13.44
C THR A 295 16.26 -16.97 12.76
N LEU A 296 17.28 -16.12 12.70
CA LEU A 296 17.21 -14.82 12.04
C LEU A 296 18.44 -14.55 11.18
N PHE A 297 18.27 -14.58 9.85
CA PHE A 297 19.33 -14.35 8.87
C PHE A 297 19.10 -13.04 8.13
N LEU A 298 20.00 -12.09 8.34
CA LEU A 298 19.94 -10.71 7.85
C LEU A 298 21.22 -10.32 7.09
N GLU A 299 22.05 -11.28 6.66
CA GLU A 299 23.34 -10.97 6.07
C GLU A 299 23.24 -10.17 4.76
N GLY A 300 24.16 -9.23 4.53
CA GLY A 300 24.19 -8.41 3.31
C GLY A 300 23.04 -7.39 3.23
N ASN A 301 22.74 -6.71 4.33
CA ASN A 301 21.79 -5.59 4.40
C ASN A 301 22.52 -4.31 4.82
N GLU A 302 21.78 -3.27 5.23
CA GLU A 302 22.31 -1.96 5.63
C GLU A 302 22.11 -1.65 7.13
N ILE A 303 21.97 -2.68 7.96
CA ILE A 303 21.60 -2.57 9.37
C ILE A 303 22.77 -2.05 10.21
N SER A 304 22.53 -1.03 11.03
CA SER A 304 23.49 -0.51 12.01
C SER A 304 22.99 -0.63 13.45
N ASP A 305 21.68 -0.42 13.67
CA ASP A 305 21.01 -0.54 14.96
C ASP A 305 20.33 -1.91 15.07
N ILE A 306 20.75 -2.70 16.05
CA ILE A 306 20.17 -4.02 16.34
C ILE A 306 19.35 -4.05 17.63
N THR A 307 18.96 -2.91 18.20
CA THR A 307 18.21 -2.84 19.46
C THR A 307 16.94 -3.70 19.45
N ALA A 308 16.30 -3.86 18.29
CA ALA A 308 15.13 -4.71 18.11
C ALA A 308 15.39 -6.19 18.49
N VAL A 309 16.63 -6.68 18.44
CA VAL A 309 16.92 -8.09 18.78
C VAL A 309 17.04 -8.35 20.28
N ALA A 310 17.10 -7.30 21.12
CA ALA A 310 17.48 -7.42 22.53
C ALA A 310 16.58 -8.35 23.37
N ASN A 311 15.31 -8.49 22.97
CA ASN A 311 14.32 -9.29 23.68
C ASN A 311 13.97 -10.61 22.96
N LEU A 312 14.65 -10.94 21.86
CA LEU A 312 14.40 -12.16 21.09
C LEU A 312 15.12 -13.36 21.73
N THR A 313 14.86 -13.62 23.01
CA THR A 313 15.64 -14.54 23.85
C THR A 313 15.59 -16.01 23.43
N ASN A 314 14.66 -16.36 22.52
CA ASN A 314 14.56 -17.70 21.93
C ASN A 314 15.51 -17.91 20.73
N LEU A 315 16.23 -16.87 20.29
CA LEU A 315 17.18 -16.99 19.18
C LEU A 315 18.29 -17.99 19.52
N THR A 316 18.46 -18.98 18.64
CA THR A 316 19.57 -19.93 18.65
C THR A 316 20.56 -19.66 17.51
N ASN A 317 20.09 -19.05 16.43
CA ASN A 317 20.86 -18.82 15.21
C ASN A 317 20.67 -17.38 14.72
N LEU A 318 21.75 -16.61 14.69
CA LEU A 318 21.73 -15.21 14.24
C LEU A 318 22.85 -14.95 13.24
N ASN A 319 22.49 -14.43 12.06
CA ASN A 319 23.46 -14.01 11.05
C ASN A 319 23.28 -12.54 10.70
N LEU A 320 24.29 -11.72 11.03
CA LEU A 320 24.37 -10.29 10.75
C LEU A 320 25.56 -9.96 9.84
N ASP A 321 26.16 -10.96 9.18
CA ASP A 321 27.30 -10.79 8.26
C ASP A 321 27.07 -9.65 7.27
N SER A 322 28.10 -8.86 6.97
CA SER A 322 28.08 -7.84 5.92
C SER A 322 26.96 -6.81 6.15
N ASN A 323 26.85 -6.32 7.38
CA ASN A 323 26.04 -5.18 7.79
C ASN A 323 26.94 -4.06 8.37
N LYS A 324 26.33 -2.99 8.88
CA LYS A 324 27.02 -1.80 9.44
C LYS A 324 26.99 -1.79 10.98
N VAL A 325 26.83 -2.96 11.61
CA VAL A 325 26.74 -3.11 13.06
C VAL A 325 28.10 -2.86 13.72
N SER A 326 28.09 -2.13 14.83
CA SER A 326 29.28 -1.85 15.65
C SER A 326 29.03 -2.02 17.14
N ASP A 327 27.80 -1.76 17.60
CA ASP A 327 27.34 -2.05 18.95
C ASP A 327 26.59 -3.38 18.98
N ILE A 328 27.09 -4.31 19.79
CA ILE A 328 26.47 -5.63 20.00
C ILE A 328 25.95 -5.80 21.44
N SER A 329 25.89 -4.74 22.24
CA SER A 329 25.32 -4.80 23.58
C SER A 329 23.86 -5.32 23.62
N PRO A 330 23.02 -5.14 22.58
CA PRO A 330 21.69 -5.78 22.53
C PRO A 330 21.73 -7.32 22.57
N LEU A 331 22.86 -7.96 22.22
CA LEU A 331 22.97 -9.42 22.25
C LEU A 331 23.14 -9.98 23.67
N ALA A 332 23.47 -9.16 24.67
CA ALA A 332 23.97 -9.62 25.98
C ALA A 332 23.04 -10.56 26.75
N ASN A 333 21.73 -10.54 26.47
CA ASN A 333 20.72 -11.36 27.12
C ASN A 333 20.28 -12.57 26.28
N LEU A 334 20.80 -12.75 25.07
CA LEU A 334 20.42 -13.83 24.16
C LEU A 334 21.17 -15.13 24.48
N THR A 335 21.15 -15.56 25.75
CA THR A 335 21.96 -16.67 26.28
C THR A 335 21.65 -18.03 25.64
N GLY A 336 20.55 -18.13 24.89
CA GLY A 336 20.18 -19.29 24.08
C GLY A 336 20.90 -19.39 22.72
N LEU A 337 21.69 -18.38 22.32
CA LEU A 337 22.41 -18.40 21.04
C LEU A 337 23.43 -19.53 20.98
N ILE A 338 23.40 -20.28 19.87
CA ILE A 338 24.27 -21.42 19.58
C ILE A 338 25.22 -21.11 18.42
N ASP A 339 24.72 -20.40 17.39
CA ASP A 339 25.43 -20.06 16.17
C ASP A 339 25.29 -18.56 15.87
N LEU A 340 26.41 -17.84 15.90
CA LEU A 340 26.46 -16.40 15.69
C LEU A 340 27.47 -16.04 14.61
N ASN A 341 26.99 -15.36 13.56
CA ASN A 341 27.81 -14.88 12.46
C ASN A 341 27.78 -13.35 12.41
N LEU A 342 28.95 -12.73 12.62
CA LEU A 342 29.20 -11.30 12.66
C LEU A 342 30.32 -10.92 11.68
N ARG A 343 30.52 -11.65 10.58
CA ARG A 343 31.58 -11.33 9.63
C ARG A 343 31.39 -9.97 8.97
N TYR A 344 32.47 -9.33 8.57
CA TYR A 344 32.44 -8.09 7.78
C TYR A 344 31.56 -6.98 8.38
N ILE A 345 31.50 -6.88 9.72
CA ILE A 345 30.92 -5.73 10.44
C ILE A 345 32.03 -4.88 11.07
N GLN A 346 31.68 -3.75 11.69
CA GLN A 346 32.64 -2.81 12.29
C GLN A 346 32.73 -2.98 13.81
N LEU A 347 33.25 -4.11 14.29
CA LEU A 347 33.18 -4.50 15.69
C LEU A 347 34.55 -4.51 16.38
N THR A 348 34.67 -3.71 17.44
CA THR A 348 35.90 -3.63 18.25
C THR A 348 35.71 -4.10 19.69
N ASP A 349 34.49 -4.04 20.22
CA ASP A 349 34.14 -4.45 21.57
C ASP A 349 33.34 -5.77 21.55
N LEU A 350 33.79 -6.74 22.34
CA LEU A 350 33.17 -8.06 22.50
C LEU A 350 32.39 -8.23 23.81
N SER A 351 32.29 -7.18 24.63
CA SER A 351 31.62 -7.20 25.93
C SER A 351 30.18 -7.75 25.87
N GLY A 352 29.45 -7.45 24.79
CA GLY A 352 28.09 -7.93 24.54
C GLY A 352 27.97 -9.45 24.36
N LEU A 353 29.09 -10.17 24.19
CA LEU A 353 29.10 -11.64 24.08
C LEU A 353 29.37 -12.35 25.41
N ALA A 354 29.81 -11.65 26.46
CA ALA A 354 30.41 -12.25 27.65
C ALA A 354 29.50 -13.27 28.39
N ASN A 355 28.18 -13.15 28.24
CA ASN A 355 27.18 -14.01 28.88
C ASN A 355 26.63 -15.11 27.95
N LEU A 356 27.05 -15.15 26.68
CA LEU A 356 26.52 -16.07 25.67
C LEU A 356 27.17 -17.46 25.74
N THR A 357 27.24 -18.03 26.95
CA THR A 357 27.99 -19.26 27.25
C THR A 357 27.48 -20.50 26.50
N GLY A 358 26.27 -20.44 25.93
CA GLY A 358 25.70 -21.46 25.06
C GLY A 358 26.24 -21.48 23.62
N LEU A 359 27.01 -20.45 23.22
CA LEU A 359 27.57 -20.37 21.87
C LEU A 359 28.52 -21.54 21.58
N THR A 360 28.27 -22.22 20.47
CA THR A 360 29.12 -23.32 19.97
C THR A 360 29.85 -22.95 18.69
N LYS A 361 29.33 -21.98 17.94
CA LYS A 361 29.92 -21.48 16.69
C LYS A 361 29.88 -19.97 16.68
N LEU A 362 31.04 -19.37 16.47
CA LEU A 362 31.20 -17.92 16.41
C LEU A 362 32.08 -17.54 15.22
N ASN A 363 31.55 -16.66 14.38
CA ASN A 363 32.27 -16.15 13.23
C ASN A 363 32.46 -14.65 13.31
N LEU A 364 33.73 -14.23 13.43
CA LEU A 364 34.16 -12.85 13.62
C LEU A 364 35.18 -12.45 12.52
N LEU A 365 35.12 -13.06 11.34
CA LEU A 365 36.07 -12.74 10.27
C LEU A 365 35.92 -11.28 9.83
N TYR A 366 37.05 -10.60 9.63
CA TYR A 366 37.09 -9.21 9.15
C TYR A 366 36.23 -8.24 9.98
N THR A 367 36.35 -8.29 11.31
CA THR A 367 35.58 -7.44 12.24
C THR A 367 36.38 -6.26 12.81
N GLN A 368 37.70 -6.23 12.63
CA GLN A 368 38.65 -5.22 13.15
C GLN A 368 39.03 -5.40 14.64
N LEU A 369 38.85 -6.60 15.18
CA LEU A 369 39.19 -6.90 16.57
C LEU A 369 40.69 -6.82 16.85
N THR A 370 41.02 -6.35 18.03
CA THR A 370 42.39 -6.34 18.60
C THR A 370 42.46 -7.07 19.93
N ASP A 371 41.36 -7.09 20.69
CA ASP A 371 41.19 -7.76 21.98
C ASP A 371 40.13 -8.87 21.87
N LEU A 372 40.40 -9.98 22.55
CA LEU A 372 39.52 -11.16 22.63
C LEU A 372 38.97 -11.42 24.03
N SER A 373 39.27 -10.57 25.02
CA SER A 373 38.89 -10.75 26.43
C SER A 373 37.40 -11.02 26.65
N GLY A 374 36.53 -10.44 25.82
CA GLY A 374 35.07 -10.70 25.83
C GLY A 374 34.66 -12.14 25.50
N LEU A 375 35.57 -12.97 24.99
CA LEU A 375 35.33 -14.39 24.68
C LEU A 375 35.68 -15.34 25.83
N ALA A 376 36.32 -14.88 26.91
CA ALA A 376 36.91 -15.74 27.95
C ALA A 376 35.91 -16.70 28.63
N ASN A 377 34.63 -16.31 28.69
CA ASN A 377 33.58 -17.12 29.28
C ASN A 377 32.87 -18.06 28.28
N LEU A 378 33.20 -17.98 26.98
CA LEU A 378 32.55 -18.75 25.92
C LEU A 378 33.15 -20.17 25.79
N THR A 379 33.18 -20.90 26.89
CA THR A 379 33.81 -22.23 27.00
C THR A 379 33.12 -23.31 26.16
N GLY A 380 31.92 -23.04 25.64
CA GLY A 380 31.15 -23.93 24.76
C GLY A 380 31.57 -23.89 23.29
N LEU A 381 32.45 -22.97 22.89
CA LEU A 381 32.84 -22.80 21.49
C LEU A 381 33.57 -24.03 20.94
N THR A 382 33.02 -24.59 19.86
CA THR A 382 33.60 -25.69 19.09
C THR A 382 34.13 -25.23 17.73
N LYS A 383 33.65 -24.08 17.24
CA LYS A 383 34.11 -23.44 16.01
C LYS A 383 34.24 -21.93 16.21
N LEU A 384 35.45 -21.41 16.03
CA LEU A 384 35.75 -19.98 16.13
C LEU A 384 36.53 -19.54 14.88
N SER A 385 36.06 -18.49 14.22
CA SER A 385 36.72 -17.92 13.03
C SER A 385 37.12 -16.46 13.27
N LEU A 386 38.43 -16.18 13.23
CA LEU A 386 39.02 -14.88 13.59
C LEU A 386 39.95 -14.26 12.52
N ASN A 387 40.16 -14.93 11.38
CA ASN A 387 40.97 -14.40 10.29
C ASN A 387 40.45 -13.03 9.78
N GLY A 388 41.37 -12.15 9.35
CA GLY A 388 41.06 -10.79 8.89
C GLY A 388 40.93 -9.75 10.01
N ASN A 389 41.35 -10.09 11.24
CA ASN A 389 41.40 -9.16 12.37
C ASN A 389 42.84 -8.68 12.68
N GLN A 390 42.98 -7.78 13.65
CA GLN A 390 44.23 -7.15 14.08
C GLN A 390 44.67 -7.66 15.47
N ILE A 391 44.42 -8.94 15.74
CA ILE A 391 44.64 -9.59 17.02
C ILE A 391 46.14 -9.88 17.19
N ASN A 392 46.72 -9.43 18.31
CA ASN A 392 48.11 -9.69 18.67
C ASN A 392 48.25 -10.61 19.91
N ASP A 393 47.15 -10.84 20.64
CA ASP A 393 47.09 -11.69 21.83
C ASP A 393 45.91 -12.66 21.73
N ILE A 394 46.18 -13.93 22.03
CA ILE A 394 45.23 -15.05 21.95
C ILE A 394 45.04 -15.76 23.30
N SER A 395 45.43 -15.13 24.41
CA SER A 395 45.36 -15.75 25.75
C SER A 395 43.96 -15.81 26.36
N ALA A 396 42.97 -15.16 25.74
CA ALA A 396 41.60 -15.00 26.25
C ALA A 396 40.85 -16.33 26.43
#